data_AF-A0A2H6EUL8-F1
#
_entry.id   AF-A0A2H6EUL8-F1
#
_cell.length_a   1.000
_cell.length_b   1.000
_cell.length_c   1.000
_cell.angle_alpha   90.00
_cell.angle_beta   90.00
_cell.angle_gamma   90.00
#
_symmetry.space_group_name_H-M   'P 1'
#
loop_
_entity.id
_entity.type
_entity.pdbx_description
1 polymer ?
#
loop_
_entity_poly.entity_id
_entity_poly.type
_entity_poly.pdbx_seq_one_letter_code
_entity_poly.pdbx_strand_id
1 'polypeptide(L)'
;MENENTLLNQAQKNSVSIALRLLEENIFRIRLILAQRSYNGHLYSFRVDLDDDQISNLQEIFDDILERITAAKKGLNLISTNDLLSQSLNGSASYFWSVLIDEKSEKLKRYGDVSPFLKQELDPTIDQIITLLNRMTAVLKKSGKT
;
A
#
# COMPACT_ATOMS: atom_id res chain seq x y z
N MET A 1 -27.35 29.51 -11.43
CA MET A 1 -26.02 29.17 -11.97
C MET A 1 -25.10 29.10 -10.77
N GLU A 2 -24.86 27.89 -10.29
CA GLU A 2 -24.09 27.63 -9.07
C GLU A 2 -22.62 27.96 -9.29
N ASN A 3 -22.02 28.64 -8.32
CA ASN A 3 -20.61 29.01 -8.29
C ASN A 3 -19.74 27.77 -8.51
N GLU A 4 -19.02 27.72 -9.63
CA GLU A 4 -17.83 26.87 -9.73
C GLU A 4 -16.94 27.20 -8.54
N ASN A 5 -16.75 26.24 -7.64
CA ASN A 5 -15.96 26.43 -6.44
C ASN A 5 -14.49 26.68 -6.83
N THR A 6 -14.10 27.96 -6.87
CA THR A 6 -12.81 28.48 -7.34
C THR A 6 -11.68 28.38 -6.32
N LEU A 7 -11.93 27.82 -5.14
CA LEU A 7 -10.94 27.76 -4.05
C LEU A 7 -9.68 26.98 -4.41
N LEU A 8 -9.81 25.94 -5.25
CA LEU A 8 -8.69 25.10 -5.69
C LEU A 8 -8.73 24.88 -7.20
N ASN A 9 -7.57 25.02 -7.84
CA ASN A 9 -7.37 24.58 -9.22
C ASN A 9 -7.25 23.04 -9.30
N GLN A 10 -7.22 22.50 -10.52
CA GLN A 10 -7.20 21.06 -10.76
C GLN A 10 -5.98 20.35 -10.14
N ALA A 11 -4.79 20.94 -10.26
CA ALA A 11 -3.57 20.35 -9.70
C ALA A 11 -3.62 20.33 -8.16
N GLN A 12 -4.15 21.38 -7.55
CA GLN A 12 -4.36 21.46 -6.10
C GLN A 12 -5.41 20.45 -5.63
N LYS A 13 -6.54 20.32 -6.35
CA LYS A 13 -7.56 19.29 -6.07
C LYS A 13 -6.95 17.89 -6.12
N ASN A 14 -6.15 17.59 -7.16
CA ASN A 14 -5.46 16.31 -7.28
C ASN A 14 -4.52 16.06 -6.09
N SER A 15 -3.68 17.04 -5.75
CA SER A 15 -2.73 16.91 -4.63
C SER A 15 -3.43 16.66 -3.30
N VAL A 16 -4.48 17.42 -2.98
CA VAL A 16 -5.28 17.23 -1.76
C VAL A 16 -5.99 15.88 -1.77
N SER A 17 -6.59 15.50 -2.90
CA SER A 17 -7.29 14.21 -3.04
C SER A 17 -6.33 13.04 -2.77
N ILE A 18 -5.11 13.08 -3.31
CA ILE A 18 -4.09 12.05 -3.07
C ILE A 18 -3.72 11.98 -1.60
N ALA A 19 -3.45 13.13 -0.96
CA ALA A 19 -3.05 13.16 0.45
C ALA A 19 -4.15 12.59 1.37
N LEU A 20 -5.41 12.98 1.17
CA LEU A 20 -6.53 12.48 1.96
C LEU A 20 -6.79 10.99 1.71
N ARG A 21 -6.65 10.53 0.46
CA ARG A 21 -6.77 9.11 0.12
C ARG A 21 -5.70 8.26 0.82
N LEU A 22 -4.44 8.72 0.83
CA LEU A 22 -3.36 8.00 1.53
C LEU A 22 -3.62 7.90 3.04
N LEU A 23 -4.18 8.95 3.65
CA LEU A 23 -4.59 8.90 5.06
C LEU A 23 -5.73 7.90 5.28
N GLU A 24 -6.76 7.93 4.44
CA GLU A 24 -7.90 7.00 4.48
C GLU A 24 -7.46 5.53 4.34
N GLU A 25 -6.60 5.23 3.36
CA GLU A 25 -6.02 3.90 3.15
C GLU A 25 -5.23 3.43 4.39
N ASN A 26 -4.46 4.32 5.01
CA ASN A 26 -3.68 3.98 6.20
C ASN A 26 -4.58 3.74 7.43
N ILE A 27 -5.64 4.54 7.61
CA ILE A 27 -6.64 4.31 8.67
C ILE A 27 -7.29 2.94 8.48
N PHE A 28 -7.71 2.61 7.25
CA PHE A 28 -8.29 1.31 6.96
C PHE A 28 -7.32 0.17 7.26
N ARG A 29 -6.04 0.30 6.88
CA ARG A 29 -4.99 -0.67 7.20
C ARG A 29 -4.83 -0.86 8.71
N ILE A 30 -4.77 0.24 9.48
CA ILE A 30 -4.63 0.17 10.94
C ILE A 30 -5.87 -0.49 11.57
N ARG A 31 -7.09 -0.19 11.09
CA ARG A 31 -8.31 -0.85 11.56
C ARG A 31 -8.25 -2.37 11.38
N LEU A 32 -7.76 -2.85 10.24
CA LEU A 32 -7.55 -4.29 10.02
C LEU A 32 -6.54 -4.90 11.00
N ILE A 33 -5.45 -4.18 11.30
CA ILE A 33 -4.44 -4.59 12.27
C ILE A 33 -5.02 -4.68 13.69
N LEU A 34 -5.77 -3.65 14.11
CA LEU A 34 -6.43 -3.62 15.41
C LEU A 34 -7.45 -4.76 15.57
N ALA A 35 -8.18 -5.09 14.50
CA ALA A 35 -9.12 -6.20 14.49
C ALA A 35 -8.44 -7.56 14.61
N GLN A 36 -7.27 -7.76 13.98
CA GLN A 36 -6.52 -9.01 14.06
C GLN A 36 -5.74 -9.18 15.37
N ARG A 37 -5.46 -8.08 16.10
CA ARG A 37 -4.69 -7.98 17.36
C ARG A 37 -3.22 -8.42 17.27
N SER A 38 -2.87 -9.28 16.33
CA SER A 38 -1.50 -9.68 16.05
C SER A 38 -1.39 -10.24 14.64
N TYR A 39 -0.18 -10.22 14.11
CA TYR A 39 0.18 -10.85 12.85
C TYR A 39 1.59 -11.40 12.97
N ASN A 40 1.77 -12.65 12.53
CA ASN A 40 3.05 -13.32 12.48
C ASN A 40 3.38 -13.64 11.02
N GLY A 41 4.20 -12.80 10.40
CA GLY A 41 4.77 -13.04 9.08
C GLY A 41 6.09 -13.80 9.15
N HIS A 42 6.66 -14.10 7.98
CA HIS A 42 7.93 -14.82 7.88
C HIS A 42 9.16 -13.97 8.22
N LEU A 43 9.11 -12.67 7.93
CA LEU A 43 10.22 -11.72 8.15
C LEU A 43 9.89 -10.62 9.15
N TYR A 44 8.63 -10.48 9.54
CA TYR A 44 8.19 -9.52 10.54
C TYR A 44 6.94 -10.03 11.26
N SER A 45 6.76 -9.58 12.49
CA SER A 45 5.52 -9.77 13.25
C SER A 45 5.13 -8.44 13.88
N PHE A 46 3.86 -8.29 14.20
CA PHE A 46 3.40 -7.22 15.08
C PHE A 46 2.37 -7.77 16.06
N ARG A 47 2.32 -7.15 17.23
CA ARG A 47 1.28 -7.35 18.24
C ARG A 47 0.73 -5.98 18.60
N VAL A 48 -0.58 -5.89 18.72
CA VAL A 48 -1.24 -4.71 19.26
C VAL A 48 -0.93 -4.63 20.75
N ASP A 49 -0.27 -3.56 21.14
CA ASP A 49 0.15 -3.21 22.49
C ASP A 49 -0.80 -2.19 23.14
N LEU A 50 -2.02 -2.10 22.62
CA LEU A 50 -3.09 -1.22 23.09
C LEU A 50 -4.16 -2.03 23.81
N ASP A 51 -4.68 -1.46 24.90
CA ASP A 51 -5.86 -1.99 25.59
C ASP A 51 -7.16 -1.68 24.83
N ASP A 52 -8.27 -2.23 25.31
CA ASP A 52 -9.56 -2.11 24.63
C ASP A 52 -10.12 -0.68 24.67
N ASP A 53 -9.84 0.08 25.73
CA ASP A 53 -10.26 1.48 25.84
C ASP A 53 -9.50 2.36 24.86
N GLN A 54 -8.18 2.16 24.74
CA GLN A 54 -7.34 2.82 23.75
C GLN A 54 -7.78 2.50 22.32
N ILE A 55 -8.14 1.24 22.06
CA ILE A 55 -8.63 0.83 20.74
C ILE A 55 -9.98 1.45 20.46
N SER A 56 -10.91 1.47 21.42
CA SER A 56 -12.21 2.12 21.26
C SER A 56 -12.03 3.62 20.94
N ASN A 57 -11.21 4.31 21.73
CA ASN A 57 -10.90 5.72 21.52
C ASN A 57 -10.28 5.99 20.13
N LEU A 58 -9.37 5.12 19.67
CA LEU A 58 -8.80 5.24 18.32
C LEU A 58 -9.85 5.03 17.23
N GLN A 59 -10.80 4.12 17.42
CA GLN A 59 -11.88 3.91 16.44
C GLN A 59 -12.76 5.15 16.31
N GLU A 60 -13.12 5.79 17.43
CA GLU A 60 -13.86 7.05 17.45
C GLU A 60 -13.09 8.17 16.72
N ILE A 61 -11.79 8.32 17.02
CA ILE A 61 -10.93 9.29 16.33
C ILE A 61 -10.86 9.01 14.82
N PHE A 62 -10.78 7.75 14.42
CA PHE A 62 -10.80 7.37 13.02
C PHE A 62 -12.12 7.73 12.33
N ASP A 63 -13.26 7.53 13.00
CA ASP A 63 -14.56 7.92 12.46
C ASP A 63 -14.65 9.43 12.28
N ASP A 64 -14.20 10.22 13.26
CA ASP A 64 -14.14 11.69 13.16
C ASP A 64 -13.27 12.17 11.98
N ILE A 65 -12.12 11.51 11.75
CA ILE A 65 -11.24 11.84 10.62
C ILE A 65 -11.95 11.54 9.30
N LEU A 66 -12.60 10.37 9.18
CA LEU A 66 -13.30 9.97 7.95
C LEU A 66 -14.52 10.86 7.65
N GLU A 67 -15.22 11.34 8.69
CA GLU A 67 -16.28 12.32 8.54
C GLU A 67 -15.72 13.65 7.98
N ARG A 68 -14.59 14.13 8.51
CA ARG A 68 -13.91 15.33 8.02
C ARG A 68 -13.43 15.19 6.58
N ILE A 69 -12.89 14.02 6.20
CA ILE A 69 -12.51 13.73 4.81
C ILE A 69 -13.75 13.77 3.90
N THR A 70 -14.87 13.20 4.34
CA THR A 70 -16.14 13.20 3.60
C THR A 70 -16.65 14.63 3.40
N ALA A 71 -16.64 15.45 4.45
CA ALA A 71 -17.01 16.84 4.39
C ALA A 71 -16.08 17.65 3.45
N ALA A 72 -14.76 17.45 3.54
CA ALA A 72 -13.77 18.10 2.68
C ALA A 72 -13.96 17.71 1.21
N LYS A 73 -14.18 16.42 0.93
CA LYS A 73 -14.46 15.91 -0.42
C LYS A 73 -15.66 16.61 -1.05
N LYS A 74 -16.77 16.70 -0.31
CA LYS A 74 -17.98 17.39 -0.77
C LYS A 74 -17.75 18.90 -0.91
N GLY A 75 -17.16 19.53 0.11
CA GLY A 75 -16.99 20.98 0.21
C GLY A 75 -15.98 21.55 -0.79
N LEU A 76 -14.95 20.79 -1.19
CA LEU A 76 -13.90 21.21 -2.12
C LEU A 76 -14.03 20.57 -3.51
N ASN A 77 -15.07 19.75 -3.73
CA ASN A 77 -15.27 18.95 -4.94
C ASN A 77 -14.01 18.15 -5.31
N LEU A 78 -13.51 17.37 -4.35
CA LEU A 78 -12.31 16.54 -4.52
C LEU A 78 -12.63 15.29 -5.35
N ILE A 79 -11.59 14.76 -5.98
CA ILE A 79 -11.71 13.67 -6.95
C ILE A 79 -11.55 12.35 -6.23
N SER A 80 -12.45 11.41 -6.52
CA SER A 80 -12.32 10.02 -6.08
C SER A 80 -11.79 9.16 -7.21
N THR A 81 -10.94 8.20 -6.88
CA THR A 81 -10.50 7.15 -7.79
C THR A 81 -11.19 5.85 -7.42
N ASN A 82 -11.55 5.05 -8.42
CA ASN A 82 -11.99 3.67 -8.24
C ASN A 82 -10.87 2.77 -8.76
N ASP A 83 -9.91 2.47 -7.89
CA ASP A 83 -8.79 1.63 -8.25
C ASP A 83 -9.20 0.16 -8.22
N LEU A 84 -8.89 -0.58 -9.29
CA LEU A 84 -9.15 -2.01 -9.33
C LEU A 84 -8.08 -2.75 -8.54
N LEU A 85 -8.47 -3.71 -7.71
CA LEU A 85 -7.53 -4.58 -6.99
C LEU A 85 -6.52 -5.23 -7.94
N SER A 86 -6.95 -5.62 -9.13
CA SER A 86 -6.07 -6.18 -10.16
C SER A 86 -4.98 -5.22 -10.62
N GLN A 87 -5.28 -3.92 -10.74
CA GLN A 87 -4.30 -2.89 -11.07
C GLN A 87 -3.33 -2.65 -9.91
N SER A 88 -3.84 -2.59 -8.69
CA SER A 88 -3.02 -2.44 -7.47
C SER A 88 -2.05 -3.62 -7.27
N LEU A 89 -2.52 -4.86 -7.46
CA LEU A 89 -1.70 -6.05 -7.39
C LEU A 89 -0.64 -6.10 -8.50
N ASN A 90 -0.99 -5.71 -9.73
CA ASN A 90 -0.02 -5.62 -10.82
C ASN A 90 1.06 -4.56 -10.53
N GLY A 91 0.66 -3.36 -10.08
CA GLY A 91 1.60 -2.31 -9.70
C GLY A 91 2.54 -2.75 -8.57
N SER A 92 1.99 -3.37 -7.53
CA SER A 92 2.76 -3.91 -6.40
C SER A 92 3.75 -4.99 -6.86
N ALA A 93 3.32 -5.91 -7.74
CA ALA A 93 4.20 -6.94 -8.29
C ALA A 93 5.36 -6.34 -9.10
N SER A 94 5.10 -5.33 -9.93
CA SER A 94 6.14 -4.63 -10.68
C SER A 94 7.12 -3.88 -9.76
N TYR A 95 6.62 -3.23 -8.71
CA TYR A 95 7.47 -2.58 -7.72
C TYR A 95 8.38 -3.58 -7.00
N PHE A 96 7.82 -4.65 -6.43
CA PHE A 96 8.60 -5.65 -5.70
C PHE A 96 9.52 -6.45 -6.61
N TRP A 97 9.18 -6.63 -7.89
CA TRP A 97 10.10 -7.19 -8.87
C TRP A 97 11.38 -6.35 -8.95
N SER A 98 11.25 -5.02 -9.06
CA SER A 98 12.40 -4.11 -9.12
C SER A 98 13.22 -4.16 -7.84
N VAL A 99 12.55 -4.14 -6.69
CA VAL A 99 13.20 -4.23 -5.38
C VAL A 99 14.00 -5.53 -5.27
N LEU A 100 13.39 -6.68 -5.58
CA LEU A 100 14.03 -7.99 -5.44
C LEU A 100 15.23 -8.17 -6.38
N ILE A 101 15.17 -7.61 -7.60
CA ILE A 101 16.32 -7.61 -8.52
C ILE A 101 17.51 -6.84 -7.93
N ASP A 102 17.25 -5.73 -7.24
CA ASP A 102 18.28 -4.92 -6.59
C ASP A 102 18.88 -5.57 -5.34
N GLU A 103 18.29 -6.66 -4.85
CA GLU A 103 18.80 -7.46 -3.73
C GLU A 103 19.63 -8.68 -4.17
N LYS A 104 19.85 -8.87 -5.48
CA LYS A 104 20.77 -9.93 -5.96
C LYS A 104 22.19 -9.68 -5.49
N SER A 105 22.93 -10.77 -5.29
CA SER A 105 24.30 -10.76 -4.76
C SER A 105 25.25 -9.77 -5.46
N GLU A 106 25.12 -9.58 -6.77
CA GLU A 106 25.90 -8.60 -7.54
C GLU A 106 25.68 -7.16 -7.08
N LYS A 107 24.42 -6.79 -6.78
CA LYS A 107 24.00 -5.44 -6.39
C LYS A 107 24.32 -5.15 -4.92
N LEU A 108 24.35 -6.18 -4.08
CA LEU A 108 24.68 -6.06 -2.66
C LEU A 108 26.12 -5.62 -2.39
N LYS A 109 27.00 -5.65 -3.39
CA LYS A 109 28.36 -5.08 -3.30
C LYS A 109 28.37 -3.59 -2.92
N ARG A 110 27.27 -2.87 -3.18
CA ARG A 110 27.10 -1.47 -2.74
C ARG A 110 27.10 -1.31 -1.21
N TYR A 111 26.89 -2.39 -0.47
CA TYR A 111 26.87 -2.43 0.99
C TYR A 111 28.15 -3.04 1.60
N GLY A 112 29.16 -3.37 0.78
CA GLY A 112 30.44 -3.93 1.23
C GLY A 112 30.78 -5.26 0.57
N ASP A 113 31.75 -5.96 1.14
CA ASP A 113 32.23 -7.24 0.61
C ASP A 113 31.13 -8.31 0.68
N VAL A 114 30.90 -8.97 -0.44
CA VAL A 114 29.90 -10.04 -0.58
C VAL A 114 30.59 -11.39 -0.56
N SER A 115 30.09 -12.31 0.29
CA SER A 115 30.57 -13.69 0.33
C SER A 115 30.48 -14.35 -1.07
N PRO A 116 31.51 -15.08 -1.51
CA PRO A 116 31.50 -15.74 -2.82
C PRO A 116 30.37 -16.80 -2.95
N PHE A 117 29.85 -17.29 -1.83
CA PHE A 117 28.75 -18.26 -1.80
C PHE A 117 27.36 -17.62 -1.86
N LEU A 118 27.24 -16.31 -1.59
CA LEU A 118 25.92 -15.65 -1.50
C LEU A 118 25.12 -15.77 -2.80
N LYS A 119 25.82 -15.68 -3.94
CA LYS A 119 25.20 -15.83 -5.25
C LYS A 119 24.48 -17.18 -5.42
N GLN A 120 25.04 -18.25 -4.87
CA GLN A 120 24.50 -19.60 -5.03
C GLN A 120 23.30 -19.84 -4.11
N GLU A 121 23.26 -19.17 -2.97
CA GLU A 121 22.19 -19.32 -1.98
C GLU A 121 21.02 -18.35 -2.23
N LEU A 122 21.31 -17.05 -2.44
CA LEU A 122 20.30 -15.99 -2.47
C LEU A 122 19.65 -15.81 -3.84
N ASP A 123 20.46 -15.73 -4.91
CA ASP A 123 19.94 -15.38 -6.23
C ASP A 123 18.88 -16.38 -6.74
N PRO A 124 19.02 -17.72 -6.55
CA PRO A 124 17.97 -18.66 -6.94
C PRO A 124 16.67 -18.46 -6.18
N THR A 125 16.72 -18.13 -4.88
CA THR A 125 15.52 -17.82 -4.08
C THR A 125 14.83 -16.56 -4.60
N ILE A 126 15.60 -15.51 -4.89
CA ILE A 126 15.06 -14.28 -5.50
C ILE A 126 14.38 -14.59 -6.84
N ASP A 127 15.02 -15.39 -7.69
CA ASP A 127 14.46 -15.77 -9.00
C ASP A 127 13.18 -16.60 -8.88
N GLN A 128 13.09 -17.48 -7.88
CA GLN A 128 11.87 -18.22 -7.57
C GLN A 128 10.72 -17.29 -7.12
N ILE A 129 11.01 -16.33 -6.23
CA ILE A 129 10.01 -15.36 -5.77
C ILE A 129 9.52 -14.49 -6.94
N ILE A 130 10.43 -14.01 -7.78
CA ILE A 130 10.10 -13.27 -9.01
C ILE A 130 9.20 -14.09 -9.94
N THR A 131 9.50 -15.38 -10.11
CA THR A 131 8.67 -16.29 -10.91
C THR A 131 7.25 -16.40 -10.34
N LEU A 132 7.11 -16.47 -9.01
CA LEU A 132 5.81 -16.49 -8.34
C LEU A 132 5.05 -15.16 -8.49
N LEU A 133 5.72 -14.01 -8.39
CA LEU A 133 5.13 -12.69 -8.66
C LEU A 133 4.60 -12.61 -10.11
N ASN A 134 5.35 -13.11 -11.08
CA ASN A 134 4.92 -13.17 -12.47
C ASN A 134 3.71 -14.10 -12.68
N ARG A 135 3.65 -15.23 -11.97
CA ARG A 135 2.46 -16.11 -12.00
C ARG A 135 1.24 -15.44 -11.38
N MET A 136 1.41 -14.70 -10.28
CA MET A 136 0.34 -13.93 -9.65
C MET A 136 -0.27 -12.92 -10.63
N THR A 137 0.56 -12.13 -11.32
CA THR A 137 0.05 -11.15 -12.32
C THR A 137 -0.58 -11.82 -13.54
N ALA A 138 -0.10 -13.00 -13.94
CA ALA A 138 -0.71 -13.77 -15.03
C ALA A 138 -2.14 -14.25 -14.71
N VAL A 139 -2.45 -14.57 -13.44
CA VAL A 139 -3.82 -14.90 -13.00
C VAL A 139 -4.75 -13.72 -13.23
N LEU A 140 -4.31 -12.50 -12.89
CA LEU A 140 -5.12 -11.28 -13.00
C LEU A 140 -5.46 -10.92 -14.46
N LYS A 141 -4.59 -11.27 -15.41
CA LYS A 141 -4.82 -11.04 -16.86
C LYS A 141 -5.95 -11.92 -17.43
N LYS A 142 -6.20 -13.10 -16.86
CA LYS A 142 -7.27 -14.00 -17.33
C LYS A 142 -8.67 -13.56 -16.90
N SER A 143 -8.78 -12.80 -15.81
CA SER A 143 -10.06 -12.37 -15.24
C SER A 143 -10.71 -11.17 -15.95
N GLY A 144 -10.06 -10.59 -16.97
CA GLY A 144 -10.55 -9.44 -17.73
C GLY A 144 -11.31 -9.76 -19.02
N LYS A 145 -11.72 -11.02 -19.24
CA LYS A 145 -12.63 -11.42 -20.32
C LYS A 145 -13.95 -11.91 -19.73
N THR A 146 -14.83 -10.97 -19.44
CA THR A 146 -16.30 -11.16 -19.39
C THR A 146 -16.95 -9.84 -19.75
#